data_AF-A0A1I2UBB9-F1
#
_entry.id   AF-A0A1I2UBB9-F1
#
_cell.length_a   1.000
_cell.length_b   1.000
_cell.length_c   1.000
_cell.angle_alpha   90.00
_cell.angle_beta   90.00
_cell.angle_gamma   90.00
#
_symmetry.space_group_name_H-M   'P 1'
#
loop_
_entity.id
_entity.type
_entity.pdbx_description
1 polymer ?
#
loop_
_entity_poly.entity_id
_entity_poly.type
_entity_poly.pdbx_seq_one_letter_code
_entity_poly.pdbx_strand_id
1 'polypeptide(L)' 'MESVITAIDDVQPNSDLKCSMHTEKSPNCSGPVVAVVTFEDAGGKDNHWNVCHWWLTNNPDAMAFQRGNAPEAS' A
#
# COMPACT_ATOMS: atom_id res chain seq x y z
N MET A 1 -10.45 -5.96 12.32
CA MET A 1 -9.53 -6.87 11.64
C MET A 1 -8.45 -5.97 11.07
N GLU A 2 -7.25 -6.04 11.63
CA GLU A 2 -6.11 -5.24 11.16
C GLU A 2 -5.68 -5.78 9.80
N SER A 3 -5.58 -4.92 8.79
CA SER A 3 -5.09 -5.30 7.47
C SER A 3 -3.56 -5.40 7.56
N VAL A 4 -3.03 -6.61 7.69
CA VAL A 4 -1.58 -6.83 7.78
C VAL A 4 -0.97 -6.70 6.38
N ILE A 5 0.10 -5.91 6.22
CA ILE A 5 0.84 -5.82 4.95
C ILE A 5 1.84 -6.98 4.88
N THR A 6 1.82 -7.72 3.78
CA THR A 6 2.71 -8.87 3.53
C THR A 6 3.74 -8.62 2.45
N ALA A 7 3.49 -7.67 1.54
CA ALA A 7 4.47 -7.23 0.55
C ALA A 7 4.24 -5.78 0.13
N ILE A 8 5.34 -5.12 -0.26
CA ILE A 8 5.34 -3.82 -0.93
C ILE A 8 6.31 -3.94 -2.12
N ASP A 9 5.76 -3.94 -3.32
CA ASP A 9 6.53 -4.03 -4.56
C ASP A 9 6.61 -2.64 -5.20
N ASP A 10 7.81 -2.07 -5.24
CA ASP A 10 8.05 -0.81 -5.95
C ASP A 10 7.81 -1.01 -7.46
N VAL A 11 7.05 -0.10 -8.07
CA VAL A 11 6.81 -0.09 -9.51
C VAL A 11 7.39 1.18 -10.10
N GLN A 12 7.79 1.11 -11.39
CA GLN A 12 8.12 2.34 -12.10
C GLN A 12 6.93 3.29 -12.05
N PRO A 13 7.14 4.59 -11.75
CA PRO A 13 6.06 5.56 -11.64
C PRO A 13 5.16 5.49 -12.88
N ASN A 14 3.97 4.94 -12.70
CA ASN A 14 3.03 4.76 -13.80
C ASN A 14 1.89 5.77 -13.64
N SER A 15 1.91 6.78 -14.51
CA SER A 15 0.91 7.86 -14.52
C SER A 15 -0.46 7.41 -15.03
N ASP A 16 -0.55 6.24 -15.70
CA ASP A 16 -1.81 5.70 -16.21
C ASP A 16 -2.58 4.92 -15.13
N LEU A 17 -1.89 4.50 -14.06
CA LEU A 17 -2.51 3.85 -12.92
C LEU A 17 -2.92 4.89 -11.89
N LYS A 18 -4.08 4.65 -11.26
CA LYS A 18 -4.58 5.47 -10.17
C LYS A 18 -4.32 4.77 -8.86
N CYS A 19 -3.96 5.55 -7.84
CA CYS A 19 -3.96 5.05 -6.47
C CYS A 19 -5.35 4.52 -6.14
N SER A 20 -5.41 3.28 -5.67
CA SER A 20 -6.67 2.62 -5.31
C SER A 20 -7.12 2.98 -3.89
N MET A 21 -6.25 3.58 -3.08
CA MET A 21 -6.50 3.89 -1.67
C MET A 21 -6.74 5.38 -1.44
N HIS A 22 -8.02 5.75 -1.40
CA HIS A 22 -8.50 7.06 -0.96
C HIS A 22 -9.19 6.91 0.40
N THR A 23 -8.54 7.35 1.48
CA THR A 23 -9.16 7.44 2.81
C THR A 23 -9.64 8.87 3.08
N GLU A 24 -10.50 9.10 4.07
CA GLU A 24 -10.92 10.46 4.47
C GLU A 24 -9.74 11.39 4.78
N LYS A 25 -8.63 10.84 5.28
CA LYS A 25 -7.39 11.58 5.54
C LYS A 25 -6.58 11.88 4.27
N SER A 26 -6.98 11.34 3.13
CA SER A 26 -6.30 11.51 1.84
C SER A 26 -7.25 11.65 0.66
N PRO A 27 -8.06 12.72 0.62
CA PRO A 27 -9.00 12.97 -0.47
C PRO A 27 -8.29 13.17 -1.82
N ASN A 28 -6.99 13.48 -1.83
CA ASN A 28 -6.21 13.86 -3.01
C ASN A 28 -4.98 12.96 -3.26
N CYS A 29 -4.94 11.70 -2.81
CA CYS A 29 -3.89 10.75 -3.24
C CYS A 29 -4.14 10.33 -4.70
N SER A 30 -3.96 11.28 -5.61
CA SER A 30 -4.08 11.15 -7.08
C SER A 30 -2.72 11.30 -7.77
N GLY A 31 -1.62 11.22 -7.00
CA GLY A 31 -0.27 11.12 -7.54
C GLY A 31 -0.04 9.80 -8.29
N PRO A 32 1.02 9.73 -9.12
CA PRO A 32 1.36 8.52 -9.85
C PRO A 32 1.54 7.32 -8.90
N VAL A 33 1.15 6.15 -9.36
CA VAL A 33 1.37 4.90 -8.61
C VAL A 33 2.85 4.59 -8.62
N VAL A 34 3.39 4.32 -7.43
CA VAL A 34 4.82 4.03 -7.21
C VAL A 34 5.05 2.68 -6.56
N ALA A 35 4.02 2.06 -5.98
CA ALA A 35 4.11 0.72 -5.44
C ALA A 35 2.76 -0.03 -5.51
N VAL A 36 2.85 -1.36 -5.42
CA VAL A 36 1.73 -2.25 -5.16
C VAL A 36 1.89 -2.82 -3.75
N VAL A 37 0.84 -2.74 -2.95
CA VAL A 37 0.83 -3.25 -1.57
C VAL A 37 -0.06 -4.48 -1.51
N THR A 38 0.46 -5.55 -0.93
CA THR A 38 -0.25 -6.80 -0.71
C THR A 38 -0.61 -6.93 0.75
N PHE A 39 -1.87 -7.21 1.05
CA PHE A 39 -2.34 -7.46 2.41
C PHE A 39 -2.57 -8.97 2.67
N GLU A 40 -2.37 -9.39 3.92
CA GLU A 40 -2.74 -10.70 4.45
C GLU A 40 -4.26 -10.81 4.43
N ASP A 41 -4.74 -11.50 3.40
CA ASP A 41 -6.08 -12.00 3.16
C ASP A 41 -7.27 -11.20 3.75
N ALA A 42 -7.74 -10.21 3.00
CA ALA A 42 -9.07 -9.61 3.20
C ALA A 42 -10.23 -10.53 2.70
N GLY A 43 -9.99 -11.84 2.54
CA GLY A 43 -10.99 -12.82 2.09
C GLY A 43 -11.44 -12.66 0.64
N GLY A 44 -10.69 -11.92 -0.18
CA GLY A 44 -11.06 -11.53 -1.54
C GLY A 44 -9.93 -11.71 -2.54
N LYS A 45 -10.28 -11.92 -3.81
CA LYS A 45 -9.32 -12.08 -4.93
C LYS A 45 -8.42 -10.86 -5.17
N ASP A 46 -8.72 -9.72 -4.55
CA ASP A 46 -8.08 -8.44 -4.76
C ASP A 46 -7.41 -7.94 -3.45
N ASN A 47 -6.35 -8.63 -3.03
CA ASN A 47 -5.53 -8.22 -1.89
C ASN A 47 -4.33 -7.31 -2.29
N HIS A 48 -4.24 -6.94 -3.56
CA HIS A 48 -3.19 -6.06 -4.11
C HIS A 48 -3.75 -4.66 -4.39
N TRP A 49 -3.06 -3.64 -3.91
CA TRP A 49 -3.51 -2.25 -3.99
C TRP A 49 -2.43 -1.36 -4.59
N ASN A 50 -2.76 -0.65 -5.65
CA ASN A 50 -1.89 0.37 -6.22
C ASN A 50 -1.87 1.59 -5.29
N VAL A 51 -0.68 2.05 -4.89
CA VAL A 51 -0.53 3.17 -3.94
C VAL A 51 0.37 4.28 -4.47
N CYS A 52 0.03 5.52 -4.11
CA CYS A 52 0.82 6.71 -4.40
C CYS A 52 1.88 6.95 -3.31
N HIS A 53 2.92 7.75 -3.61
CA HIS A 53 3.98 8.08 -2.66
C HIS A 53 3.47 8.71 -1.34
N TRP A 54 2.41 9.51 -1.42
CA TRP A 54 1.78 10.07 -0.22
C TRP A 54 1.25 8.97 0.69
N TRP A 55 0.61 7.92 0.14
CA TRP A 55 0.07 6.84 0.95
C TRP A 55 1.18 6.07 1.67
N LEU A 56 2.27 5.72 0.96
CA LEU A 56 3.42 5.02 1.55
C LEU A 56 4.04 5.77 2.73
N THR A 57 4.12 7.11 2.62
CA THR A 57 4.73 7.96 3.65
C THR A 57 3.80 8.31 4.80
N ASN A 58 2.48 8.12 4.64
CA ASN A 58 1.48 8.46 5.65
C ASN A 58 0.79 7.23 6.26
N ASN A 59 1.00 6.03 5.71
CA ASN A 59 0.53 4.78 6.28
C ASN A 59 1.57 4.23 7.27
N PRO A 60 1.25 4.16 8.59
CA PRO A 60 2.19 3.68 9.61
C PRO A 60 2.63 2.23 9.40
N ASP A 61 1.73 1.36 8.95
CA ASP A 61 2.01 -0.06 8.75
C ASP A 61 2.95 -0.26 7.56
N ALA A 62 2.75 0.48 6.47
CA ALA A 62 3.65 0.48 5.32
C ALA A 62 5.03 0.99 5.70
N MET A 63 5.09 2.08 6.48
CA MET A 63 6.35 2.59 7.01
C MET A 63 7.05 1.60 7.95
N ALA A 64 6.31 0.84 8.75
CA ALA A 64 6.85 -0.19 9.63
C ALA A 64 7.41 -1.37 8.80
N PHE A 65 6.64 -1.83 7.80
CA PHE A 65 7.05 -2.88 6.87
C PHE A 65 8.34 -2.51 6.13
N GLN A 66 8.42 -1.31 5.54
CA GLN A 66 9.62 -0.83 4.82
C GLN A 66 10.87 -0.68 5.71
N ARG A 67 10.68 -0.46 7.02
CA ARG A 67 11.79 -0.37 7.99
C ARG A 67 12.30 -1.74 8.47
N GLY A 68 11.74 -2.84 7.95
CA GLY A 68 12.10 -4.19 8.39
C GLY A 68 11.38 -4.63 9.68
N ASN A 69 10.36 -3.88 10.12
CA ASN A 69 9.42 -4.33 11.16
C ASN A 69 8.19 -5.01 10.52
N ALA A 70 8.35 -5.63 9.36
CA ALA A 70 7.36 -6.56 8.86
C ALA A 70 7.23 -7.69 9.91
N PRO A 71 6.02 -8.07 10.35
CA PRO A 71 5.89 -9.26 11.18
C PRO A 71 6.53 -10.40 10.38
N GLU A 72 7.63 -10.97 10.89
CA GLU A 72 8.23 -12.16 10.32
C GLU A 72 7.12 -13.21 10.27
N ALA A 73 6.70 -13.58 9.06
CA ALA A 73 5.79 -14.68 8.83
C ALA A 73 6.44 -15.93 9.45
N SER A 74 6.02 -16.27 10.66
CA SER A 74 6.46 -17.43 11.43
C SER A 74 5.63 -18.65 11.07
#